data_AF-A0AAV4IXR0-F1
#
_entry.id   AF-A0AAV4IXR0-F1
#
_cell.length_a   1.000
_cell.length_b   1.000
_cell.length_c   1.000
_cell.angle_alpha   90.00
_cell.angle_beta   90.00
_cell.angle_gamma   90.00
#
_symmetry.space_group_name_H-M   'P 1'
#
loop_
_entity.id
_entity.type
_entity.pdbx_description
1 polymer ?
#
loop_
_entity_poly.entity_id
_entity_poly.type
_entity_poly.pdbx_seq_one_letter_code
_entity_poly.pdbx_strand_id
1 'polypeptide(L)'
;MEQAMMANPRGYHAFLLTVRFGCRFTAEDKDVIRFLKHIFGHDFVRRFCILVMTCGDNFERESEETGQTFSQWCAEQTDVFQELLKECNNRVVLFDNVTRDEAKRNAQIDRLLAVVNGLQAQGHRYTDRNFELAQAARQRAVVESRKPVIQDYLLQETSLILQKLVEVRDNLHGQDPISFLQSLLQRCDRLKVDLLREDNGTGALGELRRRLAGVRNEVQGALSIHLALAEERRIIAQRQRDMIERQQRDMQLQQQYYQNQIALQNQQFQQNRAADSNNLAQQQQQFNAAESASQARQQELQDAIQAQRPAIDQSTQQFSDAYTQARTESNSSWLGKVFGFFRWLFGFGPR
;
A
#
# COMPACT_ATOMS: atom_id res chain seq x y z
N MET A 1 15.18 42.71 31.36
CA MET A 1 15.40 43.83 30.41
C MET A 1 14.17 44.71 30.29
N GLU A 2 12.97 44.16 30.06
CA GLU A 2 11.74 44.96 30.01
C GLU A 2 11.53 45.80 31.27
N GLN A 3 11.76 45.23 32.46
CA GLN A 3 11.73 45.99 33.72
C GLN A 3 12.72 47.17 33.76
N ALA A 4 13.91 47.01 33.16
CA ALA A 4 14.89 48.10 33.09
C ALA A 4 14.40 49.19 32.12
N MET A 5 13.85 48.83 30.96
CA MET A 5 13.28 49.81 30.03
C MET A 5 12.09 50.56 30.69
N MET A 6 11.20 49.85 31.37
CA MET A 6 10.08 50.44 32.13
C MET A 6 10.55 51.38 33.26
N ALA A 7 11.65 51.05 33.93
CA ALA A 7 12.20 51.88 35.01
C ALA A 7 12.75 53.23 34.53
N ASN A 8 13.04 53.39 33.24
CA ASN A 8 13.50 54.65 32.67
C ASN A 8 12.80 54.98 31.33
N PRO A 9 11.57 55.51 31.37
CA PRO A 9 10.78 55.80 30.18
C PRO A 9 11.40 56.86 29.25
N ARG A 10 12.33 57.67 29.77
CA ARG A 10 13.08 58.67 28.99
C ARG A 10 14.30 58.08 28.29
N GLY A 11 14.55 56.78 28.45
CA GLY A 11 15.65 56.06 27.86
C GLY A 11 17.00 56.29 28.55
N TYR A 12 17.95 55.43 28.22
CA TYR A 12 19.31 55.43 28.77
C TYR A 12 20.27 56.24 27.90
N HIS A 13 21.12 57.06 28.53
CA HIS A 13 22.13 57.87 27.81
C HIS A 13 23.30 57.04 27.31
N ALA A 14 23.71 56.02 28.07
CA ALA A 14 24.82 55.18 27.72
C ALA A 14 24.65 53.77 28.32
N PHE A 15 25.25 52.80 27.65
CA PHE A 15 25.47 51.45 28.16
C PHE A 15 26.97 51.25 28.37
N LEU A 16 27.36 50.77 29.54
CA LEU A 16 28.77 50.54 29.86
C LEU A 16 29.10 49.08 29.56
N LEU A 17 29.90 48.86 28.52
CA LEU A 17 30.46 47.55 28.19
C LEU A 17 31.77 47.39 28.94
N THR A 18 31.75 46.61 30.02
CA THR A 18 32.88 46.49 30.94
C THR A 18 33.78 45.31 30.52
N VAL A 19 35.08 45.57 30.38
CA VAL A 19 36.08 44.62 29.89
C VAL A 19 37.32 44.71 30.77
N ARG A 20 38.01 43.60 31.02
CA ARG A 20 39.17 43.58 31.94
C ARG A 20 40.47 43.82 31.18
N PHE A 21 41.30 44.74 31.68
CA PHE A 21 42.66 44.90 31.20
C PHE A 21 43.49 43.61 31.39
N GLY A 22 44.39 43.33 30.43
CA GLY A 22 45.25 42.15 30.44
C GLY A 22 44.56 40.84 30.03
N CYS A 23 43.28 40.88 29.63
CA CYS A 23 42.58 39.74 29.07
C CYS A 23 42.48 39.86 27.55
N ARG A 24 42.75 38.76 26.84
CA ARG A 24 42.54 38.67 25.39
C ARG A 24 41.05 38.55 25.09
N PHE A 25 40.59 39.28 24.09
CA PHE A 25 39.26 39.05 23.54
C PHE A 25 39.26 37.75 22.74
N THR A 26 38.28 36.93 23.04
CA THR A 26 38.07 35.61 22.43
C THR A 26 36.95 35.65 21.39
N ALA A 27 36.78 34.55 20.65
CA ALA A 27 35.63 34.37 19.78
C ALA A 27 34.30 34.41 20.56
N GLU A 28 34.30 33.93 21.81
CA GLU A 28 33.14 33.96 22.71
C GLU A 28 32.73 35.40 23.03
N ASP A 29 33.69 36.30 23.29
CA ASP A 29 33.41 37.73 23.49
C ASP A 29 32.74 38.34 22.25
N LYS A 30 33.21 37.97 21.05
CA LYS A 30 32.60 38.41 19.78
C LYS A 30 31.17 37.89 19.63
N ASP A 31 30.87 36.68 20.11
CA ASP A 31 29.53 36.12 20.11
C ASP A 31 28.62 36.85 21.12
N VAL A 32 29.13 37.22 22.30
CA VAL A 32 28.41 38.03 23.29
C VAL A 32 28.04 39.40 22.73
N ILE A 33 28.98 40.10 22.08
CA ILE A 33 28.69 41.39 21.42
C ILE A 33 27.63 41.22 20.31
N ARG A 34 27.75 40.17 19.49
CA ARG A 34 26.73 39.85 18.47
C ARG A 34 25.37 39.60 19.11
N PHE A 35 25.31 38.85 20.21
CA PHE A 35 24.06 38.61 20.93
C PHE A 35 23.46 39.92 21.45
N LEU A 36 24.25 40.79 22.09
CA LEU A 36 23.80 42.11 22.54
C LEU A 36 23.23 42.96 21.40
N LYS A 37 23.81 42.89 20.20
CA LYS A 37 23.27 43.59 19.01
C LYS A 37 21.94 43.02 18.53
N HIS A 38 21.68 41.72 18.66
CA HIS A 38 20.35 41.16 18.37
C HIS A 38 19.31 41.60 19.39
N ILE A 39 19.73 41.72 20.66
CA ILE A 39 18.86 42.15 21.74
C ILE A 39 18.57 43.65 21.63
N PHE A 40 19.58 44.51 21.59
CA PHE A 40 19.36 45.95 21.68
C PHE A 40 19.25 46.64 20.31
N GLY A 41 19.52 45.93 19.21
CA GLY A 41 19.50 46.46 17.86
C GLY A 41 20.91 46.59 17.28
N HIS A 42 21.01 46.52 15.95
CA HIS A 42 22.29 46.42 15.26
C HIS A 42 23.23 47.61 15.55
N ASP A 43 22.68 48.81 15.68
CA ASP A 43 23.46 50.03 15.95
C ASP A 43 23.72 50.29 17.44
N PHE A 44 23.35 49.35 18.31
CA PHE A 44 23.43 49.49 19.77
C PHE A 44 24.81 49.93 20.24
N VAL A 45 25.83 49.18 19.83
CA VAL A 45 27.23 49.41 20.18
C VAL A 45 27.67 50.79 19.69
N ARG A 46 27.43 51.07 18.41
CA ARG A 46 27.86 52.30 17.74
C ARG A 46 27.23 53.57 18.31
N ARG A 47 25.96 53.52 18.71
CA ARG A 47 25.22 54.72 19.13
C ARG A 47 25.20 54.92 20.64
N PHE A 48 25.22 53.85 21.44
CA PHE A 48 24.89 53.97 22.86
C PHE A 48 25.94 53.38 23.82
N CYS A 49 26.93 52.62 23.35
CA CYS A 49 27.89 51.97 24.25
C CYS A 49 29.16 52.80 24.52
N ILE A 50 29.68 52.69 25.74
CA ILE A 50 31.02 53.14 26.13
C ILE A 50 31.76 51.91 26.65
N LEU A 51 32.98 51.70 26.19
CA LEU A 51 33.85 50.65 26.72
C LEU A 51 34.48 51.11 28.03
N VAL A 52 34.35 50.31 29.09
CA VAL A 52 34.97 50.55 30.38
C VAL A 52 36.01 49.46 30.60
N MET A 53 37.28 49.82 30.49
CA MET A 53 38.40 48.96 30.77
C MET A 53 38.67 48.95 32.28
N THR A 54 38.48 47.83 32.96
CA THR A 54 38.76 47.69 34.40
C THR A 54 40.16 47.14 34.65
N CYS A 55 40.60 47.11 35.91
CA CYS A 55 41.99 46.79 36.29
C CYS A 55 42.99 47.86 35.81
N GLY A 56 42.61 49.13 35.93
CA GLY A 56 43.47 50.26 35.61
C GLY A 56 44.73 50.34 36.47
N ASP A 57 44.72 49.75 37.67
CA ASP A 57 45.90 49.55 38.53
C ASP A 57 46.93 48.59 37.91
N ASN A 58 46.47 47.59 37.14
CA ASN A 58 47.38 46.72 36.38
C ASN A 58 47.98 47.47 35.20
N PHE A 59 47.15 48.22 34.46
CA PHE A 59 47.63 49.03 33.34
C PHE A 59 48.63 50.08 33.81
N GLU A 60 48.39 50.75 34.94
CA GLU A 60 49.29 51.79 35.47
C GLU A 60 50.68 51.22 35.77
N ARG A 61 50.77 50.04 36.39
CA ARG A 61 52.05 49.34 36.61
C ARG A 61 52.77 49.01 35.31
N GLU A 62 52.04 48.48 34.32
CA GLU A 62 52.61 48.19 33.00
C GLU A 62 53.03 49.47 32.27
N SER A 63 52.29 50.56 32.44
CA SER A 63 52.57 51.89 31.87
C SER A 63 53.81 52.53 32.51
N GLU A 64 54.03 52.35 33.82
CA GLU A 64 55.24 52.79 34.51
C GLU A 64 56.50 52.08 33.99
N GLU A 65 56.39 50.79 33.63
CA GLU A 65 57.49 50.00 33.07
C GLU A 65 57.77 50.31 31.59
N THR A 66 56.70 50.51 30.79
CA THR A 66 56.80 50.65 29.33
C THR A 66 56.82 52.10 28.85
N GLY A 67 56.36 53.05 29.67
CA GLY A 67 56.10 54.43 29.28
C GLY A 67 54.89 54.62 28.36
N GLN A 68 54.10 53.57 28.13
CA GLN A 68 53.00 53.60 27.17
C GLN A 68 51.74 54.22 27.77
N THR A 69 51.11 55.15 27.06
CA THR A 69 49.81 55.72 27.46
C THR A 69 48.65 54.78 27.10
N PHE A 70 47.52 54.89 27.81
CA PHE A 70 46.35 54.04 27.54
C PHE A 70 45.82 54.18 26.10
N SER A 71 45.89 55.39 25.53
CA SER A 71 45.48 55.60 24.13
C SER A 71 46.42 54.90 23.14
N GLN A 72 47.72 54.87 23.42
CA GLN A 72 48.69 54.13 22.58
C GLN A 72 48.45 52.62 22.70
N TRP A 73 48.27 52.13 23.93
CA TRP A 73 47.94 50.73 24.17
C TRP A 73 46.69 50.29 23.41
N CYS A 74 45.61 51.09 23.44
CA CYS A 74 44.39 50.82 22.67
C CYS A 74 44.62 50.80 21.15
N ALA A 75 45.50 51.66 20.63
CA ALA A 75 45.80 51.75 19.20
C ALA A 75 46.60 50.53 18.69
N GLU A 76 47.41 49.92 19.57
CA GLU A 76 48.20 48.72 19.27
C GLU A 76 47.38 47.42 19.34
N GLN A 77 46.20 47.45 19.96
CA GLN A 77 45.34 46.26 20.02
C GLN A 77 44.84 45.86 18.62
N THR A 78 44.69 44.54 18.41
CA THR A 78 44.23 43.93 17.17
C THR A 78 42.90 43.18 17.35
N ASP A 79 42.42 42.59 16.26
CA ASP A 79 41.32 41.62 16.24
C ASP A 79 39.99 42.17 16.82
N VAL A 80 39.31 41.33 17.62
CA VAL A 80 37.96 41.57 18.14
C VAL A 80 37.87 42.85 18.97
N PHE A 81 38.90 43.13 19.78
CA PHE A 81 38.91 44.35 20.60
C PHE A 81 39.02 45.59 19.73
N GLN A 82 39.90 45.59 18.73
CA GLN A 82 40.06 46.74 17.83
C GLN A 82 38.79 46.97 16.99
N GLU A 83 38.14 45.90 16.52
CA GLU A 83 36.83 45.97 15.86
C GLU A 83 35.78 46.62 16.76
N LEU A 84 35.67 46.16 18.01
CA LEU A 84 34.71 46.67 18.99
C LEU A 84 34.99 48.14 19.34
N LEU A 85 36.24 48.51 19.54
CA LEU A 85 36.66 49.88 19.85
C LEU A 85 36.31 50.84 18.71
N LYS A 86 36.57 50.42 17.46
CA LYS A 86 36.20 51.18 16.25
C LYS A 86 34.68 51.29 16.11
N GLU A 87 33.93 50.21 16.31
CA GLU A 87 32.46 50.24 16.29
C GLU A 87 31.91 51.18 17.37
N CYS A 88 32.53 51.21 18.55
CA CYS A 88 32.24 52.15 19.63
C CYS A 88 32.73 53.58 19.37
N ASN A 89 33.20 53.96 18.17
CA ASN A 89 33.77 55.27 17.87
C ASN A 89 34.87 55.72 18.86
N ASN A 90 35.73 54.79 19.29
CA ASN A 90 36.81 55.01 20.25
C ASN A 90 36.36 55.55 21.62
N ARG A 91 35.10 55.35 21.99
CA ARG A 91 34.59 55.66 23.34
C ARG A 91 35.06 54.59 24.32
N VAL A 92 36.22 54.82 24.93
CA VAL A 92 36.80 53.94 25.96
C VAL A 92 37.33 54.74 27.14
N VAL A 93 37.14 54.21 28.35
CA VAL A 93 37.68 54.78 29.59
C VAL A 93 38.37 53.70 30.41
N LEU A 94 39.41 54.06 31.16
CA LEU A 94 40.14 53.16 32.06
C LEU A 94 39.74 53.41 33.51
N PHE A 95 39.44 52.33 34.22
CA PHE A 95 38.97 52.33 35.61
C PHE A 95 39.86 51.46 36.50
N ASP A 96 40.40 52.10 37.55
CA ASP A 96 40.99 51.49 38.73
C ASP A 96 39.92 51.45 39.83
N ASN A 97 39.25 50.30 39.94
CA ASN A 97 38.18 50.07 40.92
C ASN A 97 38.69 49.85 42.34
N VAL A 98 40.01 49.71 42.54
CA VAL A 98 40.62 49.45 43.86
C VAL A 98 41.33 50.66 44.44
N THR A 99 41.36 51.78 43.71
CA THR A 99 41.99 53.01 44.18
C THR A 99 41.38 53.51 45.49
N ARG A 100 42.26 53.90 46.41
CA ARG A 100 41.91 54.61 47.65
C ARG A 100 42.08 56.11 47.55
N ASP A 101 42.67 56.58 46.45
CA ASP A 101 42.85 58.00 46.17
C ASP A 101 41.53 58.59 45.65
N GLU A 102 40.95 59.50 46.43
CA GLU A 102 39.70 60.15 46.08
C GLU A 102 39.81 61.03 44.84
N ALA A 103 40.95 61.70 44.65
CA ALA A 103 41.18 62.55 43.48
C ALA A 103 41.25 61.67 42.22
N LYS A 104 41.97 60.54 42.29
CA LYS A 104 42.03 59.56 41.19
C LYS A 104 40.65 58.97 40.90
N ARG A 105 39.88 58.62 41.92
CA ARG A 105 38.51 58.11 41.78
C ARG A 105 37.59 59.13 41.10
N ASN A 106 37.59 60.37 41.57
CA ASN A 106 36.76 61.44 41.00
C ASN A 106 37.16 61.75 39.55
N ALA A 107 38.46 61.80 39.25
CA ALA A 107 38.94 62.03 37.89
C ALA A 107 38.48 60.95 36.89
N GLN A 108 38.40 59.68 37.31
CA GLN A 108 37.88 58.59 36.48
C GLN A 108 36.37 58.76 36.20
N ILE A 109 35.61 59.15 37.24
CA ILE A 109 34.17 59.44 37.11
C ILE A 109 33.95 60.63 36.18
N ASP A 110 34.69 61.72 36.34
CA ASP A 110 34.59 62.91 35.50
C ASP A 110 34.89 62.61 34.04
N ARG A 111 35.91 61.79 33.76
CA ARG A 111 36.21 61.30 32.39
C ARG A 111 35.04 60.51 31.80
N LEU A 112 34.44 59.60 32.57
CA LEU A 112 33.27 58.84 32.10
C LEU A 112 32.08 59.77 31.81
N LEU A 113 31.78 60.70 32.72
CA LEU A 113 30.69 61.66 32.56
C LEU A 113 30.91 62.57 31.34
N ALA A 114 32.14 62.97 31.06
CA ALA A 114 32.46 63.73 29.85
C ALA A 114 32.12 62.95 28.57
N VAL A 115 32.44 61.65 28.52
CA VAL A 115 32.08 60.78 27.38
C VAL A 115 30.56 60.60 27.26
N VAL A 116 29.86 60.39 28.39
CA VAL A 116 28.39 60.29 28.42
C VAL A 116 27.73 61.59 27.93
N ASN A 117 28.21 62.75 28.37
CA ASN A 117 27.71 64.06 27.93
C ASN A 117 27.91 64.27 26.42
N GLY A 118 29.01 63.78 25.85
CA GLY A 118 29.23 63.76 24.41
C GLY A 118 28.15 63.01 23.64
N LEU A 119 27.68 61.87 24.16
CA LEU A 119 26.56 61.12 23.57
C LEU A 119 25.22 61.83 23.73
N GLN A 120 25.00 62.45 24.88
CA GLN A 120 23.80 63.25 25.12
C GLN A 120 23.69 64.43 24.16
N ALA A 121 24.80 65.12 23.88
CA ALA A 121 24.83 66.27 22.96
C ALA A 121 24.46 65.88 21.51
N GLN A 122 24.70 64.62 21.14
CA GLN A 122 24.31 64.06 19.83
C GLN A 122 22.84 63.58 19.81
N GLY A 123 22.08 63.78 20.89
CA GLY A 123 20.68 63.35 21.02
C GLY A 123 20.51 61.84 21.17
N HIS A 124 21.58 61.10 21.48
CA HIS A 124 21.53 59.64 21.56
C HIS A 124 21.05 59.18 22.93
N ARG A 125 19.76 58.81 23.01
CA ARG A 125 19.24 57.97 24.08
C ARG A 125 18.69 56.67 23.53
N TYR A 126 18.94 55.60 24.25
CA TYR A 126 18.29 54.33 23.98
C TYR A 126 16.89 54.34 24.59
N THR A 127 15.86 54.45 23.74
CA THR A 127 14.45 54.51 24.15
C THR A 127 13.70 53.22 23.83
N ASP A 128 12.46 53.14 24.30
CA ASP A 128 11.54 52.02 24.01
C ASP A 128 11.39 51.77 22.51
N ARG A 129 11.38 52.84 21.69
CA ARG A 129 11.34 52.71 20.23
C ARG A 129 12.52 51.90 19.67
N ASN A 130 13.73 52.08 20.20
CA ASN A 130 14.88 51.28 19.74
C ASN A 130 14.72 49.82 20.18
N PHE A 131 14.17 49.58 21.36
CA PHE A 131 13.90 48.26 21.90
C PHE A 131 12.84 47.52 21.08
N GLU A 132 11.76 48.20 20.71
CA GLU A 132 10.69 47.70 19.83
C GLU A 132 11.20 47.38 18.43
N LEU A 133 12.01 48.27 17.83
CA LEU A 133 12.62 48.03 16.51
C LEU A 133 13.51 46.78 16.49
N ALA A 134 14.11 46.42 17.63
CA ALA A 134 14.92 45.21 17.77
C ALA A 134 14.11 43.95 18.11
N GLN A 135 12.79 44.03 18.30
CA GLN A 135 11.97 42.93 18.81
C GLN A 135 12.07 41.65 17.95
N ALA A 136 12.02 41.77 16.62
CA ALA A 136 12.11 40.62 15.73
C ALA A 136 13.48 39.91 15.82
N ALA A 137 14.57 40.69 15.85
CA ALA A 137 15.93 40.15 16.02
C ALA A 137 16.12 39.50 17.40
N ARG A 138 15.56 40.11 18.44
CA ARG A 138 15.57 39.61 19.81
C ARG A 138 14.84 38.27 19.93
N GLN A 139 13.62 38.18 19.39
CA GLN A 139 12.84 36.94 19.35
C GLN A 139 13.59 35.83 18.61
N ARG A 140 14.18 36.16 17.45
CA ARG A 140 15.00 35.21 16.69
C ARG A 140 16.21 34.72 17.48
N ALA A 141 16.92 35.60 18.19
CA ALA A 141 18.08 35.21 19.01
C ALA A 141 17.72 34.25 20.16
N VAL A 142 16.53 34.41 20.76
CA VAL A 142 16.00 33.48 21.77
C VAL A 142 15.75 32.09 21.17
N VAL A 143 15.25 32.01 19.94
CA VAL A 143 15.06 30.72 19.27
C VAL A 143 16.39 30.09 18.88
N GLU A 144 17.34 30.88 18.34
CA GLU A 144 18.68 30.40 17.97
C GLU A 144 19.46 29.86 19.18
N SER A 145 19.29 30.43 20.38
CA SER A 145 19.97 29.90 21.58
C SER A 145 19.44 28.53 22.02
N ARG A 146 18.17 28.23 21.71
CA ARG A 146 17.52 26.92 22.00
C ARG A 146 17.71 25.92 20.84
N LYS A 147 18.13 26.38 19.67
CA LYS A 147 18.29 25.58 18.46
C LYS A 147 19.14 24.31 18.65
N PRO A 148 20.26 24.28 19.40
CA PRO A 148 21.03 23.05 19.59
C PRO A 148 20.21 21.92 20.24
N VAL A 149 19.40 22.26 21.26
CA VAL A 149 18.54 21.29 21.96
C VAL A 149 17.43 20.79 21.04
N ILE A 150 16.79 21.70 20.30
CA ILE A 150 15.74 21.35 19.34
C ILE A 150 16.31 20.47 18.21
N GLN A 151 17.51 20.79 17.75
CA GLN A 151 18.21 20.04 16.72
C GLN A 151 18.53 18.61 17.16
N ASP A 152 19.03 18.42 18.38
CA ASP A 152 19.36 17.10 18.92
C ASP A 152 18.10 16.21 19.01
N TYR A 153 17.02 16.73 19.59
CA TYR A 153 15.72 16.04 19.63
C TYR A 153 15.23 15.67 18.22
N LEU A 154 15.27 16.61 17.28
CA LEU A 154 14.82 16.36 15.91
C LEU A 154 15.70 15.32 15.21
N LEU A 155 17.01 15.33 15.45
CA LEU A 155 17.94 14.35 14.89
C LEU A 155 17.63 12.94 15.39
N GLN A 156 17.33 12.77 16.66
CA GLN A 156 16.93 11.48 17.24
C GLN A 156 15.62 10.99 16.62
N GLU A 157 14.61 11.85 16.55
CA GLU A 157 13.30 11.51 16.01
C GLU A 157 13.36 11.15 14.51
N THR A 158 14.08 11.94 13.72
CA THR A 158 14.26 11.69 12.28
C THR A 158 15.07 10.43 12.02
N SER A 159 16.11 10.16 12.80
CA SER A 159 16.88 8.91 12.71
C SER A 159 16.00 7.69 12.96
N LEU A 160 15.15 7.72 13.98
CA LEU A 160 14.22 6.62 14.28
C LEU A 160 13.17 6.42 13.18
N ILE A 161 12.69 7.50 12.56
CA ILE A 161 11.76 7.42 11.42
C ILE A 161 12.46 6.77 10.22
N LEU A 162 13.69 7.19 9.90
CA LEU A 162 14.47 6.63 8.79
C LEU A 162 14.82 5.16 9.02
N GLN A 163 15.20 4.79 10.25
CA GLN A 163 15.42 3.38 10.61
C GLN A 163 14.17 2.53 10.36
N LYS A 164 13.01 2.97 10.86
CA LYS A 164 11.73 2.29 10.65
C LYS A 164 11.33 2.24 9.17
N LEU A 165 11.69 3.26 8.39
CA LEU A 165 11.48 3.27 6.94
C LEU A 165 12.32 2.20 6.23
N VAL A 166 13.56 1.96 6.68
CA VAL A 166 14.41 0.87 6.18
C VAL A 166 13.81 -0.49 6.53
N GLU A 167 13.30 -0.68 7.75
CA GLU A 167 12.66 -1.94 8.17
C GLU A 167 11.47 -2.33 7.27
N VAL A 168 10.71 -1.36 6.77
CA VAL A 168 9.63 -1.58 5.78
C VAL A 168 10.20 -2.04 4.43
N ARG A 169 11.29 -1.42 3.98
CA ARG A 169 11.96 -1.78 2.72
C ARG A 169 12.48 -3.22 2.75
N ASP A 170 13.01 -3.64 3.89
CA ASP A 170 13.57 -4.98 4.09
C ASP A 170 12.48 -6.04 4.40
N ASN A 171 11.20 -5.66 4.30
CA ASN A 171 10.03 -6.51 4.53
C ASN A 171 9.96 -7.14 5.94
N LEU A 172 10.56 -6.50 6.96
CA LEU A 172 10.60 -7.03 8.33
C LEU A 172 9.27 -6.85 9.09
N HIS A 173 8.35 -6.03 8.59
CA HIS A 173 7.03 -5.82 9.20
C HIS A 173 5.94 -6.69 8.56
N GLY A 174 5.63 -7.80 9.22
CA GLY A 174 4.45 -8.60 8.93
C GLY A 174 3.18 -7.88 9.37
N GLN A 175 2.53 -7.17 8.44
CA GLN A 175 1.12 -7.39 8.04
C GLN A 175 0.50 -6.19 7.31
N ASP A 176 1.01 -4.96 7.49
CA ASP A 176 0.51 -3.79 6.73
C ASP A 176 1.52 -2.62 6.62
N PRO A 177 2.35 -2.60 5.57
CA PRO A 177 3.27 -1.49 5.29
C PRO A 177 2.58 -0.13 5.12
N ILE A 178 1.36 -0.11 4.58
CA ILE A 178 0.66 1.14 4.23
C ILE A 178 0.25 1.87 5.51
N SER A 179 -0.45 1.19 6.42
CA SER A 179 -0.86 1.78 7.70
C SER A 179 0.34 2.21 8.55
N PHE A 180 1.43 1.44 8.52
CA PHE A 180 2.65 1.81 9.23
C PHE A 180 3.30 3.07 8.65
N LEU A 181 3.47 3.17 7.32
CA LEU A 181 4.01 4.36 6.67
C LEU A 181 3.12 5.60 6.90
N GLN A 182 1.79 5.44 6.95
CA GLN A 182 0.88 6.50 7.35
C GLN A 182 1.13 6.97 8.78
N SER A 183 1.40 6.05 9.72
CA SER A 183 1.76 6.41 11.10
C SER A 183 3.07 7.20 11.18
N LEU A 184 4.06 6.87 10.33
CA LEU A 184 5.31 7.63 10.24
C LEU A 184 5.09 9.04 9.67
N LEU A 185 4.23 9.19 8.65
CA LEU A 185 3.83 10.51 8.14
C LEU A 185 3.15 11.36 9.21
N GLN A 186 2.23 10.77 9.99
CA GLN A 186 1.59 11.47 11.11
C GLN A 186 2.63 11.95 12.14
N ARG A 187 3.66 11.14 12.42
CA ARG A 187 4.77 11.55 13.30
C ARG A 187 5.56 12.72 12.70
N CYS A 188 5.90 12.68 11.41
CA CYS A 188 6.53 13.82 10.73
C CYS A 188 5.68 15.09 10.81
N ASP A 189 4.36 14.97 10.63
CA ASP A 189 3.44 16.12 10.69
C ASP A 189 3.34 16.71 12.09
N ARG A 190 3.37 15.88 13.15
CA ARG A 190 3.46 16.37 14.55
C ARG A 190 4.76 17.12 14.80
N LEU A 191 5.90 16.53 14.43
CA LEU A 191 7.22 17.19 14.55
C LEU A 191 7.26 18.52 13.81
N LYS A 192 6.61 18.61 12.64
CA LYS A 192 6.51 19.86 11.88
C LYS A 192 5.72 20.92 12.62
N VAL A 193 4.61 20.56 13.26
CA VAL A 193 3.80 21.48 14.07
C VAL A 193 4.59 21.96 15.28
N ASP A 194 5.27 21.06 15.99
CA ASP A 194 6.08 21.42 17.16
C ASP A 194 7.23 22.35 16.78
N LEU A 195 7.90 22.07 15.66
CA LEU A 195 8.98 22.91 15.15
C LEU A 195 8.49 24.30 14.71
N LEU A 196 7.27 24.40 14.17
CA LEU A 196 6.65 25.69 13.85
C LEU A 196 6.30 26.50 15.11
N ARG A 197 5.85 25.82 16.17
CA ARG A 197 5.57 26.44 17.47
C ARG A 197 6.85 26.97 18.12
N GLU A 198 7.91 26.16 18.14
CA GLU A 198 9.21 26.58 18.68
C GLU A 198 9.87 27.69 17.84
N ASP A 199 9.69 27.69 16.51
CA ASP A 199 10.20 28.75 15.65
C ASP A 199 9.49 30.10 15.88
N ASN A 200 8.22 30.05 16.30
CA ASN A 200 7.35 31.22 16.57
C ASN A 200 7.40 32.29 15.47
N GLY A 201 7.51 31.87 14.20
CA GLY A 201 7.55 32.77 13.04
C GLY A 201 8.88 33.50 12.82
N THR A 202 9.92 33.23 13.62
CA THR A 202 11.23 33.90 13.51
C THR A 202 12.05 33.45 12.30
N GLY A 203 11.78 32.25 11.77
CA GLY A 203 12.54 31.62 10.70
C GLY A 203 13.94 31.15 11.11
N ALA A 204 14.27 31.11 12.41
CA ALA A 204 15.53 30.57 12.92
C ALA A 204 15.69 29.07 12.64
N LEU A 205 14.58 28.32 12.70
CA LEU A 205 14.56 26.87 12.52
C LEU A 205 14.30 26.46 11.06
N GLY A 206 14.42 27.39 10.11
CA GLY A 206 14.12 27.15 8.70
C GLY A 206 14.93 26.00 8.08
N GLU A 207 16.18 25.82 8.49
CA GLU A 207 17.01 24.70 8.04
C GLU A 207 16.50 23.35 8.58
N LEU A 208 16.21 23.28 9.88
CA LEU A 208 15.65 22.08 10.51
C LEU A 208 14.30 21.69 9.87
N ARG A 209 13.46 22.69 9.56
CA ARG A 209 12.19 22.50 8.85
C ARG A 209 12.40 21.88 7.46
N ARG A 210 13.42 22.31 6.72
CA ARG A 210 13.74 21.73 5.40
C ARG A 210 14.23 20.29 5.54
N ARG A 211 15.08 19.99 6.53
CA ARG A 211 15.55 18.62 6.80
C ARG A 211 14.38 17.68 7.13
N LEU A 212 13.49 18.08 8.03
CA LEU A 212 12.28 17.30 8.36
C LEU A 212 11.35 17.12 7.15
N ALA A 213 11.19 18.15 6.31
CA ALA A 213 10.42 18.04 5.09
C ALA A 213 11.03 17.00 4.11
N GLY A 214 12.37 16.90 4.04
CA GLY A 214 13.06 15.84 3.30
C GLY A 214 12.67 14.44 3.79
N VAL A 215 12.80 14.20 5.09
CA VAL A 215 12.41 12.90 5.71
C VAL A 215 10.94 12.57 5.46
N ARG A 216 10.05 13.55 5.63
CA ARG A 216 8.62 13.37 5.34
C ARG A 216 8.38 12.97 3.88
N ASN A 217 9.09 13.60 2.94
CA ASN A 217 8.97 13.29 1.51
C ASN A 217 9.48 11.88 1.20
N GLU A 218 10.51 11.39 1.87
CA GLU A 218 10.97 10.01 1.72
C GLU A 218 9.91 9.00 2.18
N VAL A 219 9.31 9.23 3.36
CA VAL A 219 8.21 8.39 3.85
C VAL A 219 7.00 8.44 2.91
N GLN A 220 6.65 9.64 2.41
CA GLN A 220 5.57 9.82 1.44
C GLN A 220 5.84 9.08 0.13
N GLY A 221 7.09 9.10 -0.35
CA GLY A 221 7.53 8.36 -1.52
C GLY A 221 7.35 6.85 -1.34
N ALA A 222 7.81 6.31 -0.20
CA ALA A 222 7.62 4.90 0.13
C ALA A 222 6.15 4.51 0.21
N LEU A 223 5.30 5.34 0.85
CA LEU A 223 3.86 5.10 0.91
C LEU A 223 3.24 5.03 -0.49
N SER A 224 3.65 5.93 -1.38
CA SER A 224 3.13 5.99 -2.75
C SER A 224 3.49 4.74 -3.54
N ILE A 225 4.71 4.20 -3.36
CA ILE A 225 5.15 2.93 -3.95
C ILE A 225 4.30 1.77 -3.43
N HIS A 226 4.13 1.65 -2.11
CA HIS A 226 3.35 0.55 -1.52
C HIS A 226 1.87 0.60 -1.91
N LEU A 227 1.27 1.79 -2.04
CA LEU A 227 -0.08 1.96 -2.56
C LEU A 227 -0.20 1.48 -4.01
N ALA A 228 0.76 1.85 -4.86
CA ALA A 228 0.78 1.40 -6.26
C ALA A 228 0.92 -0.14 -6.37
N LEU A 229 1.81 -0.73 -5.57
CA LEU A 229 1.98 -2.19 -5.50
C LEU A 229 0.73 -2.91 -4.99
N ALA A 230 0.02 -2.33 -4.01
CA ALA A 230 -1.22 -2.90 -3.50
C ALA A 230 -2.34 -2.88 -4.55
N GLU A 231 -2.46 -1.80 -5.32
CA GLU A 231 -3.43 -1.69 -6.41
C GLU A 231 -3.12 -2.67 -7.55
N GLU A 232 -1.84 -2.79 -7.93
CA GLU A 232 -1.43 -3.75 -8.95
C GLU A 232 -1.75 -5.20 -8.54
N ARG A 233 -1.44 -5.56 -7.27
CA ARG A 233 -1.81 -6.88 -6.72
C ARG A 233 -3.32 -7.11 -6.76
N ARG A 234 -4.12 -6.10 -6.44
CA ARG A 234 -5.60 -6.18 -6.49
C ARG A 234 -6.09 -6.43 -7.92
N ILE A 235 -5.56 -5.72 -8.90
CA ILE A 235 -5.89 -5.88 -10.32
C ILE A 235 -5.52 -7.29 -10.81
N ILE A 236 -4.30 -7.76 -10.48
CA ILE A 236 -3.84 -9.10 -10.87
C ILE A 236 -4.74 -10.18 -10.24
N ALA A 237 -5.05 -10.07 -8.95
CA ALA A 237 -5.92 -11.01 -8.25
C ALA A 237 -7.35 -11.02 -8.83
N GLN A 238 -7.86 -9.86 -9.27
CA GLN A 238 -9.13 -9.79 -9.99
C GLN A 238 -9.07 -10.51 -11.34
N ARG A 239 -8.05 -10.23 -12.16
CA ARG A 239 -7.85 -10.91 -13.45
C ARG A 239 -7.72 -12.43 -13.30
N GLN A 240 -7.01 -12.90 -12.28
CA GLN A 240 -6.88 -14.31 -11.97
C GLN A 240 -8.23 -14.95 -11.60
N ARG A 241 -9.03 -14.28 -10.77
CA ARG A 241 -10.39 -14.74 -10.44
C ARG A 241 -11.28 -14.82 -11.68
N ASP A 242 -11.33 -13.77 -12.49
CA ASP A 242 -12.12 -13.73 -13.72
C ASP A 242 -11.73 -14.84 -14.71
N MET A 243 -10.42 -15.14 -14.79
CA MET A 243 -9.90 -16.23 -15.63
C MET A 243 -10.34 -17.61 -15.11
N ILE A 244 -10.22 -17.85 -13.81
CA ILE A 244 -10.65 -19.09 -13.17
C ILE A 244 -12.17 -19.28 -13.37
N GLU A 245 -12.97 -18.24 -13.19
CA GLU A 245 -14.42 -18.29 -13.41
C GLU A 245 -14.80 -18.58 -14.86
N ARG A 246 -14.03 -18.08 -15.84
CA ARG A 246 -14.24 -18.42 -17.25
C ARG A 246 -13.91 -19.89 -17.52
N GLN A 247 -12.76 -20.37 -17.06
CA GLN A 247 -12.35 -21.77 -17.22
C GLN A 247 -13.34 -22.73 -16.56
N GLN A 248 -13.84 -22.39 -15.37
CA GLN A 248 -14.86 -23.18 -14.68
C GLN A 248 -16.18 -23.22 -15.46
N ARG A 249 -16.63 -22.10 -16.04
CA ARG A 249 -17.82 -22.07 -16.90
C ARG A 249 -17.65 -22.94 -18.15
N ASP A 250 -16.52 -22.83 -18.82
CA ASP A 250 -16.23 -23.63 -20.02
C ASP A 250 -16.20 -25.13 -19.69
N MET A 251 -15.59 -25.50 -18.55
CA MET A 251 -15.58 -26.88 -18.06
C MET A 251 -16.99 -27.39 -17.75
N GLN A 252 -17.85 -26.57 -17.12
CA GLN A 252 -19.25 -26.93 -16.84
C GLN A 252 -20.05 -27.14 -18.13
N LEU A 253 -19.90 -26.25 -19.11
CA LEU A 253 -20.55 -26.40 -20.42
C LEU A 253 -20.09 -27.67 -21.13
N GLN A 254 -18.80 -27.99 -21.07
CA GLN A 254 -18.26 -29.21 -21.64
C GLN A 254 -18.78 -30.47 -20.93
N GLN A 255 -18.87 -30.45 -19.60
CA GLN A 255 -19.47 -31.55 -18.83
C GLN A 255 -20.95 -31.74 -19.19
N GLN A 256 -21.72 -30.66 -19.28
CA GLN A 256 -23.12 -30.70 -19.71
C GLN A 256 -23.26 -31.25 -21.12
N TYR A 257 -22.39 -30.85 -22.05
CA TYR A 257 -22.37 -31.37 -23.40
C TYR A 257 -22.18 -32.90 -23.41
N TYR A 258 -21.17 -33.41 -22.69
CA TYR A 258 -20.95 -34.86 -22.61
C TYR A 258 -22.10 -35.61 -21.93
N GLN A 259 -22.67 -35.06 -20.86
CA GLN A 259 -23.83 -35.64 -20.18
C GLN A 259 -25.03 -35.75 -21.13
N ASN A 260 -25.32 -34.69 -21.91
CA ASN A 260 -26.39 -34.69 -22.89
C ASN A 260 -26.16 -35.73 -23.99
N GLN A 261 -24.92 -35.88 -24.47
CA GLN A 261 -24.57 -36.92 -25.47
C GLN A 261 -24.80 -38.34 -24.93
N ILE A 262 -24.36 -38.62 -23.70
CA ILE A 262 -24.61 -39.91 -23.04
C ILE A 262 -26.11 -40.16 -22.85
N ALA A 263 -26.87 -39.14 -22.45
CA ALA A 263 -28.32 -39.25 -22.27
C ALA A 263 -29.04 -39.58 -23.60
N LEU A 264 -28.66 -38.91 -24.70
CA LEU A 264 -29.16 -39.20 -26.05
C LEU A 264 -28.86 -40.64 -26.48
N GLN A 265 -27.62 -41.10 -26.29
CA GLN A 265 -27.24 -42.48 -26.61
C GLN A 265 -28.02 -43.50 -25.77
N ASN A 266 -28.19 -43.26 -24.47
CA ASN A 266 -28.96 -44.12 -23.59
C ASN A 266 -30.44 -44.17 -24.02
N GLN A 267 -31.01 -43.04 -24.43
CA GLN A 267 -32.38 -42.97 -24.93
C GLN A 267 -32.54 -43.78 -26.22
N GLN A 268 -31.61 -43.65 -27.18
CA GLN A 268 -31.61 -44.44 -28.40
C GLN A 268 -31.49 -45.94 -28.11
N PHE A 269 -30.59 -46.32 -27.18
CA PHE A 269 -30.44 -47.71 -26.76
C PHE A 269 -31.73 -48.27 -26.14
N GLN A 270 -32.40 -47.49 -25.28
CA GLN A 270 -33.69 -47.89 -24.70
C GLN A 270 -34.79 -48.03 -25.76
N GLN A 271 -34.86 -47.12 -26.74
CA GLN A 271 -35.81 -47.19 -27.85
C GLN A 271 -35.58 -48.43 -28.71
N ASN A 272 -34.32 -48.72 -29.06
CA ASN A 272 -33.96 -49.92 -29.81
C ASN A 272 -34.35 -51.19 -29.04
N ARG A 273 -34.04 -51.25 -27.75
CA ARG A 273 -34.42 -52.40 -26.89
C ARG A 273 -35.93 -52.57 -26.79
N ALA A 274 -36.69 -51.48 -26.72
CA ALA A 274 -38.15 -51.53 -26.72
C ALA A 274 -38.71 -51.98 -28.07
N ALA A 275 -38.13 -51.53 -29.19
CA ALA A 275 -38.48 -51.97 -30.53
C ALA A 275 -38.19 -53.47 -30.74
N ASP A 276 -37.03 -53.95 -30.31
CA ASP A 276 -36.67 -55.37 -30.33
C ASP A 276 -37.63 -56.20 -29.49
N SER A 277 -37.97 -55.73 -28.29
CA SER A 277 -38.97 -56.37 -27.41
C SER A 277 -40.36 -56.44 -28.05
N ASN A 278 -40.79 -55.36 -28.72
CA ASN A 278 -42.08 -55.30 -29.41
C ASN A 278 -42.09 -56.22 -30.64
N ASN A 279 -41.01 -56.25 -31.42
CA ASN A 279 -40.86 -57.14 -32.56
C ASN A 279 -40.89 -58.62 -32.12
N LEU A 280 -40.21 -58.95 -31.02
CA LEU A 280 -40.23 -60.30 -30.45
C LEU A 280 -41.64 -60.68 -30.00
N ALA A 281 -42.36 -59.78 -29.32
CA ALA A 281 -43.74 -60.00 -28.91
C ALA A 281 -44.69 -60.20 -30.10
N GLN A 282 -44.51 -59.43 -31.18
CA GLN A 282 -45.28 -59.61 -32.42
C GLN A 282 -44.98 -60.94 -33.11
N GLN A 283 -43.72 -61.36 -33.19
CA GLN A 283 -43.35 -62.68 -33.71
C GLN A 283 -43.97 -63.81 -32.88
N GLN A 284 -43.95 -63.68 -31.55
CA GLN A 284 -44.59 -64.64 -30.65
C GLN A 284 -46.10 -64.71 -30.89
N GLN A 285 -46.77 -63.57 -31.06
CA GLN A 285 -48.20 -63.51 -31.36
C GLN A 285 -48.52 -64.14 -32.72
N GLN A 286 -47.73 -63.85 -33.76
CA GLN A 286 -47.89 -64.46 -35.09
C GLN A 286 -47.68 -65.98 -35.05
N PHE A 287 -46.68 -66.45 -34.30
CA PHE A 287 -46.44 -67.87 -34.10
C PHE A 287 -47.64 -68.54 -33.41
N ASN A 288 -48.12 -67.97 -32.30
CA ASN A 288 -49.30 -68.50 -31.58
C ASN A 288 -50.57 -68.47 -32.46
N ALA A 289 -50.75 -67.44 -33.29
CA ALA A 289 -51.86 -67.34 -34.24
C ALA A 289 -51.76 -68.38 -35.37
N ALA A 290 -50.55 -68.62 -35.90
CA ALA A 290 -50.31 -69.65 -36.90
C ALA A 290 -50.52 -71.05 -36.33
N GLU A 291 -50.11 -71.29 -35.08
CA GLU A 291 -50.31 -72.55 -34.36
C GLU A 291 -51.80 -72.83 -34.14
N SER A 292 -52.56 -71.85 -33.63
CA SER A 292 -54.01 -71.98 -33.45
C SER A 292 -54.76 -72.14 -34.78
N ALA A 293 -54.37 -71.44 -35.85
CA ALA A 293 -54.94 -71.63 -37.18
C ALA A 293 -54.59 -72.99 -37.80
N SER A 294 -53.44 -73.56 -37.46
CA SER A 294 -53.05 -74.93 -37.85
C SER A 294 -53.93 -75.95 -37.12
N GLN A 295 -54.09 -75.80 -35.81
CA GLN A 295 -54.97 -76.65 -35.00
C GLN A 295 -56.43 -76.61 -35.49
N ALA A 296 -56.96 -75.41 -35.77
CA ALA A 296 -58.30 -75.22 -36.33
C ALA A 296 -58.47 -75.93 -37.68
N ARG A 297 -57.51 -75.80 -38.60
CA ARG A 297 -57.53 -76.52 -39.89
C ARG A 297 -57.46 -78.03 -39.72
N GLN A 298 -56.69 -78.50 -38.74
CA GLN A 298 -56.59 -79.93 -38.42
C GLN A 298 -57.92 -80.47 -37.92
N GLN A 299 -58.64 -79.67 -37.13
CA GLN A 299 -59.97 -79.99 -36.61
C GLN A 299 -61.04 -79.96 -37.72
N GLU A 300 -61.02 -78.96 -38.61
CA GLU A 300 -61.88 -78.92 -39.80
C GLU A 300 -61.65 -80.13 -40.73
N LEU A 301 -60.41 -80.57 -40.91
CA LEU A 301 -60.10 -81.78 -41.67
C LEU A 301 -60.67 -83.03 -41.00
N GLN A 302 -60.59 -83.14 -39.67
CA GLN A 302 -61.19 -84.25 -38.93
C GLN A 302 -62.72 -84.26 -39.06
N ASP A 303 -63.35 -83.09 -38.99
CA ASP A 303 -64.80 -82.94 -39.16
C ASP A 303 -65.24 -83.27 -40.60
N ALA A 304 -64.46 -82.84 -41.61
CA ALA A 304 -64.71 -83.19 -43.02
C ALA A 304 -64.56 -84.69 -43.30
N ILE A 305 -63.57 -85.35 -42.68
CA ILE A 305 -63.40 -86.82 -42.75
C ILE A 305 -64.58 -87.52 -42.07
N GLN A 306 -65.07 -87.01 -40.94
CA GLN A 306 -66.27 -87.55 -40.29
C GLN A 306 -67.56 -87.35 -41.11
N ALA A 307 -67.71 -86.22 -41.82
CA ALA A 307 -68.87 -85.94 -42.65
C ALA A 307 -68.94 -86.82 -43.92
N GLN A 308 -67.81 -87.27 -44.46
CA GLN A 308 -67.76 -88.16 -45.63
C GLN A 308 -67.89 -89.65 -45.28
N ARG A 309 -67.78 -90.01 -44.01
CA ARG A 309 -67.89 -91.39 -43.50
C ARG A 309 -69.16 -92.16 -43.94
N PRO A 310 -70.38 -91.59 -43.91
CA PRO A 310 -71.56 -92.29 -44.39
C PRO A 310 -71.59 -92.57 -45.90
N ALA A 311 -70.88 -91.78 -46.72
CA ALA A 311 -70.79 -91.98 -48.17
C ALA A 311 -69.74 -93.05 -48.55
N ILE A 312 -68.68 -93.19 -47.76
CA ILE A 312 -67.66 -94.24 -47.92
C ILE A 312 -68.24 -95.61 -47.53
N ASP A 313 -69.05 -95.67 -46.47
CA ASP A 313 -69.69 -96.91 -46.02
C ASP A 313 -70.72 -97.46 -47.04
N GLN A 314 -71.46 -96.58 -47.74
CA GLN A 314 -72.37 -96.97 -48.84
C GLN A 314 -71.64 -97.48 -50.09
N SER A 315 -70.52 -96.86 -50.49
CA SER A 315 -69.69 -97.33 -51.61
C SER A 315 -69.02 -98.69 -51.33
N THR A 316 -68.68 -98.95 -50.06
CA THR A 316 -68.06 -100.23 -49.65
C THR A 316 -69.09 -101.37 -49.64
N GLN A 317 -70.35 -101.10 -49.30
CA GLN A 317 -71.45 -102.07 -49.42
C GLN A 317 -71.78 -102.40 -50.89
N GLN A 318 -71.80 -101.40 -51.79
CA GLN A 318 -72.03 -101.64 -53.22
C GLN A 318 -70.91 -102.44 -53.90
N PHE A 319 -69.65 -102.28 -53.47
CA PHE A 319 -68.53 -103.11 -53.95
C PHE A 319 -68.61 -104.55 -53.43
N SER A 320 -69.10 -104.76 -52.20
CA SER A 320 -69.29 -106.10 -51.61
C SER A 320 -70.38 -106.90 -52.33
N ASP A 321 -71.48 -106.26 -52.72
CA ASP A 321 -72.59 -106.92 -53.43
C ASP A 321 -72.23 -107.29 -54.88
N ALA A 322 -71.43 -106.45 -55.56
CA ALA A 322 -70.91 -106.73 -56.92
C ALA A 322 -69.88 -107.87 -56.96
N TYR A 323 -69.05 -108.03 -55.92
CA TYR A 323 -68.09 -109.14 -55.82
C TYR A 323 -68.78 -110.50 -55.58
N THR A 324 -69.96 -110.50 -54.97
CA THR A 324 -70.67 -111.73 -54.59
C THR A 324 -71.49 -112.33 -55.75
N GLN A 325 -71.93 -111.52 -56.72
CA GLN A 325 -72.62 -111.99 -57.93
C GLN A 325 -71.69 -112.55 -59.03
N ALA A 326 -70.38 -112.29 -58.99
CA ALA A 326 -69.42 -112.76 -59.99
C ALA A 326 -68.82 -114.16 -59.73
N ARG A 327 -69.30 -114.90 -58.71
CA ARG A 327 -68.62 -116.10 -58.18
C ARG A 327 -69.25 -117.46 -58.59
N THR A 328 -70.31 -117.53 -59.39
CA THR A 328 -71.02 -118.80 -59.67
C THR A 328 -71.01 -119.31 -61.12
N GLU A 329 -70.07 -118.90 -61.98
CA GLU A 329 -69.81 -119.60 -63.25
C GLU A 329 -68.34 -119.99 -63.43
N SER A 330 -68.08 -121.22 -63.00
CA SER A 330 -67.31 -122.30 -63.64
C SER A 330 -65.94 -122.02 -64.28
N ASN A 331 -64.94 -122.66 -63.66
CA ASN A 331 -63.81 -123.41 -64.23
C ASN A 331 -62.79 -122.74 -65.17
N SER A 332 -61.64 -122.44 -64.57
CA SER A 332 -60.31 -123.06 -64.85
C SER A 332 -59.14 -122.07 -64.94
N SER A 333 -58.02 -122.53 -64.36
CA SER A 333 -56.62 -122.04 -64.32
C SER A 333 -56.32 -120.58 -63.93
N TRP A 334 -55.70 -120.46 -62.74
CA TRP A 334 -55.32 -119.25 -62.01
C TRP A 334 -54.11 -118.47 -62.58
N LEU A 335 -53.38 -119.00 -63.56
CA LEU A 335 -52.19 -118.33 -64.11
C LEU A 335 -52.43 -117.53 -65.40
N GLY A 336 -53.63 -117.59 -65.99
CA GLY A 336 -54.03 -116.75 -67.13
C GLY A 336 -54.73 -115.43 -66.77
N LYS A 337 -55.33 -115.35 -65.58
CA LYS A 337 -56.15 -114.18 -65.16
C LYS A 337 -55.33 -113.02 -64.60
N VAL A 338 -54.11 -113.28 -64.11
CA VAL A 338 -53.17 -112.23 -63.68
C VAL A 338 -52.65 -111.40 -64.87
N PHE A 339 -52.45 -112.03 -66.04
CA PHE A 339 -52.07 -111.32 -67.26
C PHE A 339 -53.23 -110.57 -67.92
N GLY A 340 -54.48 -111.05 -67.77
CA GLY A 340 -55.68 -110.36 -68.26
C GLY A 340 -56.07 -109.12 -67.45
N PHE A 341 -55.88 -109.15 -66.13
CA PHE A 341 -56.19 -108.02 -65.24
C PHE A 341 -55.28 -106.80 -65.49
N PHE A 342 -53.98 -107.02 -65.73
CA PHE A 342 -53.07 -105.94 -66.17
C PHE A 342 -53.43 -105.37 -67.55
N ARG A 343 -54.01 -106.19 -68.45
CA ARG A 343 -54.44 -105.73 -69.77
C ARG A 343 -55.74 -104.91 -69.73
N TRP A 344 -56.56 -105.08 -68.69
CA TRP A 344 -57.76 -104.28 -68.42
C TRP A 344 -57.48 -103.00 -67.64
N LEU A 345 -56.57 -103.03 -66.66
CA LEU A 345 -56.25 -101.87 -65.81
C LEU A 345 -55.55 -100.72 -66.57
N PHE A 346 -54.85 -101.02 -67.67
CA PHE A 346 -53.99 -100.08 -68.39
C PHE A 346 -54.51 -99.61 -69.76
N GLY A 347 -55.79 -99.82 -70.08
CA GLY A 347 -56.50 -99.00 -71.06
C GLY A 347 -55.83 -98.75 -72.43
N PHE A 348 -55.21 -99.75 -73.05
CA PHE A 348 -54.76 -99.68 -74.45
C PHE A 348 -55.78 -100.39 -75.37
N GLY A 349 -56.62 -99.61 -76.04
CA GLY A 349 -57.36 -100.06 -77.21
C GLY A 349 -56.49 -99.91 -78.47
N PRO A 350 -56.45 -100.88 -79.39
CA PRO A 350 -55.76 -100.73 -80.67
C PRO A 350 -56.68 -100.13 -81.74
N ARG A 351 -56.31 -98.96 -82.24
CA ARG A 351 -55.84 -98.83 -83.64
C ARG A 351 -54.55 -98.02 -83.65
#